data_AF-A0A183C744-F1
#
_entry.id   AF-A0A183C744-F1
#
_cell.length_a   1.000
_cell.length_b   1.000
_cell.length_c   1.000
_cell.angle_alpha   90.00
_cell.angle_beta   90.00
_cell.angle_gamma   90.00
#
_symmetry.space_group_name_H-M   'P 1'
#
loop_
_entity.id
_entity.type
_entity.pdbx_description
1 polymer ?
#
loop_
_entity_poly.entity_id
_entity_poly.type
_entity_poly.pdbx_seq_one_letter_code
_entity_poly.pdbx_strand_id
1 'polypeptide(L)'
;MSLLRPQNSAHSLLPFAFSSPAMASFSTSSVLAKNVAGKWYNKRHLLKRDQVLRLTYDMWRRPHHIGHHKSWMAWNTQNLKEFEQQPGLTIAQDEVIRRFCRALLFDFLPEIAGPTELVIKRRGNCVR
;
A
#
# COMPACT_ATOMS: atom_id res chain seq x y z
N MET A 1 41.63 -64.68 17.04
CA MET A 1 42.04 -63.82 15.91
C MET A 1 41.52 -62.42 16.18
N SER A 2 42.44 -61.59 16.63
CA SER A 2 42.28 -60.18 17.00
C SER A 2 42.44 -59.26 15.80
N LEU A 3 42.07 -57.99 16.04
CA LEU A 3 42.46 -56.76 15.33
C LEU A 3 41.61 -56.39 14.11
N LEU A 4 41.20 -55.15 13.87
CA LEU A 4 41.30 -53.88 14.58
C LEU A 4 40.32 -52.91 13.87
N ARG A 5 39.70 -52.04 14.66
CA ARG A 5 39.07 -50.80 14.17
C ARG A 5 40.14 -49.93 13.47
N PRO A 6 39.75 -49.08 12.51
CA PRO A 6 40.24 -47.72 12.60
C PRO A 6 39.08 -46.73 12.68
N GLN A 7 39.18 -45.91 13.72
CA GLN A 7 38.72 -44.54 13.76
C GLN A 7 39.28 -43.79 12.53
N ASN A 8 38.50 -42.90 11.92
CA ASN A 8 39.01 -41.61 11.45
C ASN A 8 37.86 -40.59 11.38
N SER A 9 37.91 -39.69 12.35
CA SER A 9 37.15 -38.46 12.51
C SER A 9 37.66 -37.36 11.56
N ALA A 10 36.73 -36.52 11.10
CA ALA A 10 36.93 -35.19 10.48
C ALA A 10 37.73 -35.20 9.16
N HIS A 11 37.30 -34.56 8.08
CA HIS A 11 36.88 -33.16 7.99
C HIS A 11 35.81 -32.97 6.91
N SER A 12 34.79 -32.21 7.30
CA SER A 12 33.88 -31.46 6.43
C SER A 12 34.65 -30.70 5.36
N LEU A 13 34.32 -30.88 4.07
CA LEU A 13 34.24 -29.82 3.05
C LEU A 13 33.45 -30.38 1.86
N LEU A 14 32.12 -30.23 1.91
CA LEU A 14 31.30 -30.31 0.71
C LEU A 14 31.76 -29.17 -0.21
N PRO A 15 32.23 -29.43 -1.44
CA PRO A 15 32.43 -28.35 -2.39
C PRO A 15 31.03 -27.89 -2.79
N PHE A 16 30.63 -26.76 -2.22
CA PHE A 16 29.66 -25.80 -2.74
C PHE A 16 28.90 -26.33 -3.96
N ALA A 17 27.81 -27.07 -3.72
CA ALA A 17 26.84 -27.33 -4.78
C ALA A 17 26.35 -25.94 -5.20
N PHE A 18 26.75 -25.50 -6.38
CA PHE A 18 26.19 -24.31 -7.01
C PHE A 18 24.69 -24.56 -7.08
N SER A 19 23.94 -23.96 -6.14
CA SER A 19 22.50 -23.90 -6.20
C SER A 19 22.19 -23.27 -7.56
N SER A 20 21.71 -24.09 -8.49
CA SER A 20 21.06 -23.62 -9.71
C SER A 20 20.13 -22.48 -9.29
N PRO A 21 20.22 -21.28 -9.90
CA PRO A 21 19.28 -20.22 -9.56
C PRO A 21 17.90 -20.80 -9.83
N ALA A 22 17.09 -20.93 -8.78
CA ALA A 22 15.72 -21.42 -8.87
C ALA A 22 15.09 -20.71 -10.07
N MET A 23 14.73 -21.49 -11.11
CA MET A 23 14.12 -20.95 -12.32
C MET A 23 13.03 -19.98 -11.88
N ALA A 24 13.21 -18.69 -12.18
CA ALA A 24 12.16 -17.72 -12.00
C ALA A 24 11.02 -18.15 -12.92
N SER A 25 9.98 -18.77 -12.36
CA SER A 25 8.82 -19.19 -13.12
C SER A 25 8.11 -17.92 -13.61
N PHE A 26 8.28 -17.60 -14.89
CA PHE A 26 7.51 -16.53 -15.52
C PHE A 26 6.07 -16.99 -15.66
N SER A 27 5.14 -16.27 -15.04
CA SER A 27 3.71 -16.54 -15.20
C SER A 27 3.29 -16.14 -16.62
N THR A 28 2.91 -17.12 -17.44
CA THR A 28 2.41 -16.91 -18.81
C THR A 28 0.91 -16.61 -18.85
N SER A 29 0.27 -16.37 -17.70
CA SER A 29 -1.15 -16.02 -17.67
C SER A 29 -1.38 -14.68 -18.37
N SER A 30 -2.39 -14.60 -19.23
CA SER A 30 -2.77 -13.35 -19.90
C SER A 30 -3.03 -12.24 -18.86
N VAL A 31 -2.54 -11.03 -19.13
CA VAL A 31 -2.83 -9.86 -18.29
C VAL A 31 -4.33 -9.58 -18.41
N LEU A 32 -5.11 -10.16 -17.51
CA LEU A 32 -6.53 -9.91 -17.43
C LEU A 32 -6.68 -8.45 -16.97
N ALA A 33 -7.25 -7.59 -17.83
CA ALA A 33 -7.47 -6.16 -17.60
C ALA A 33 -8.53 -5.90 -16.50
N LYS A 34 -8.30 -6.47 -15.32
CA LYS A 34 -9.15 -6.33 -14.15
C LYS A 34 -8.88 -4.96 -13.55
N ASN A 35 -9.94 -4.24 -13.18
CA ASN A 35 -9.80 -2.97 -12.47
C ASN A 35 -9.05 -3.17 -11.14
N VAL A 36 -7.91 -2.49 -10.94
CA VAL A 36 -7.10 -2.53 -9.72
C VAL A 36 -7.26 -1.26 -8.86
N ALA A 37 -7.91 -0.22 -9.38
CA ALA A 37 -8.02 1.08 -8.74
C ALA A 37 -8.69 0.98 -7.35
N GLY A 38 -8.06 1.58 -6.33
CA GLY A 38 -8.58 1.65 -4.96
C GLY A 38 -8.79 0.31 -4.27
N LYS A 39 -8.16 -0.78 -4.75
CA LYS A 39 -8.27 -2.10 -4.12
C LYS A 39 -7.10 -2.38 -3.19
N TRP A 40 -7.21 -1.93 -1.95
CA TRP A 40 -6.25 -2.26 -0.89
C TRP A 40 -6.29 -3.75 -0.52
N TYR A 41 -7.49 -4.33 -0.50
CA TYR A 41 -7.72 -5.74 -0.19
C TYR A 41 -7.34 -6.72 -1.33
N ASN A 42 -6.98 -6.26 -2.53
CA ASN A 42 -6.45 -7.17 -3.57
C ASN A 42 -4.98 -7.57 -3.29
N LYS A 43 -4.30 -6.88 -2.37
CA LYS A 43 -3.04 -7.32 -1.75
C LYS A 43 -3.27 -8.36 -0.64
N ARG A 44 -4.44 -9.01 -0.57
CA ARG A 44 -4.78 -10.07 0.40
C ARG A 44 -3.79 -11.23 0.42
N HIS A 45 -3.10 -11.51 -0.70
CA HIS A 45 -2.04 -12.52 -0.75
C HIS A 45 -0.68 -12.03 -0.21
N LEU A 46 -0.48 -10.71 -0.09
CA LEU A 46 0.73 -10.07 0.43
C LEU A 46 0.60 -9.66 1.91
N LEU A 47 -0.63 -9.58 2.41
CA LEU A 47 -0.96 -9.21 3.78
C LEU A 47 -1.27 -10.48 4.58
N LYS A 48 -0.61 -10.69 5.73
CA LYS A 48 -1.04 -11.72 6.69
C LYS A 48 -2.50 -11.47 7.07
N ARG A 49 -3.26 -12.52 7.42
CA ARG A 49 -4.69 -12.43 7.82
C ARG A 49 -4.95 -11.28 8.80
N ASP A 50 -4.03 -11.05 9.73
CA ASP A 50 -4.08 -9.99 10.74
C ASP A 50 -3.96 -8.56 10.18
N GLN A 51 -3.27 -8.37 9.06
CA GLN A 51 -3.14 -7.06 8.41
C GLN A 51 -4.39 -6.70 7.58
N VAL A 52 -5.11 -7.70 7.06
CA VAL A 52 -6.41 -7.48 6.40
C VAL A 52 -7.47 -7.01 7.41
N LEU A 53 -7.37 -7.46 8.67
CA LEU A 53 -8.23 -7.05 9.79
C LEU A 53 -7.95 -5.61 10.28
N ARG A 54 -6.93 -4.93 9.75
CA ARG A 54 -6.53 -3.56 10.14
C ARG A 54 -6.85 -2.49 9.09
N LEU A 55 -7.65 -2.81 8.07
CA LEU A 55 -8.07 -1.80 7.09
C LEU A 55 -9.03 -0.78 7.72
N THR A 56 -8.77 0.49 7.46
CA THR A 56 -9.68 1.58 7.83
C THR A 56 -10.91 1.60 6.91
N TYR A 57 -11.96 2.29 7.37
CA TYR A 57 -13.22 2.44 6.64
C TYR A 57 -13.01 2.87 5.18
N ASP A 58 -12.15 3.87 4.95
CA ASP A 58 -11.89 4.44 3.63
C ASP A 58 -11.08 3.53 2.70
N MET A 59 -10.28 2.62 3.26
CA MET A 59 -9.46 1.68 2.52
C MET A 59 -10.23 0.43 2.07
N TRP A 60 -11.23 0.02 2.86
CA TRP A 60 -12.06 -1.13 2.54
C TRP A 60 -13.01 -0.86 1.37
N ARG A 61 -13.48 0.39 1.24
CA ARG A 61 -14.47 0.78 0.22
C ARG A 61 -13.80 1.03 -1.13
N ARG A 62 -14.34 0.38 -2.17
CA ARG A 62 -13.93 0.58 -3.57
C ARG A 62 -14.30 1.99 -4.09
N PRO A 63 -13.61 2.51 -5.13
CA PRO A 63 -13.86 3.86 -5.66
C PRO A 63 -15.30 4.15 -6.09
N HIS A 64 -16.03 3.19 -6.64
CA HIS A 64 -17.43 3.39 -7.05
C HIS A 64 -18.42 3.54 -5.88
N HIS A 65 -17.98 3.33 -4.63
CA HIS A 65 -18.83 3.59 -3.46
C HIS A 65 -18.75 5.05 -2.99
N ILE A 66 -17.96 5.90 -3.65
CA ILE A 66 -17.91 7.34 -3.35
C ILE A 66 -19.28 7.95 -3.70
N GLY A 67 -19.83 8.73 -2.76
CA GLY A 67 -21.15 9.33 -2.86
C GLY A 67 -22.29 8.48 -2.25
N HIS A 68 -22.08 7.17 -2.04
CA HIS A 68 -23.08 6.31 -1.39
C HIS A 68 -22.68 5.93 0.04
N HIS A 69 -21.54 5.26 0.18
CA HIS A 69 -21.00 4.90 1.49
C HIS A 69 -19.82 5.81 1.82
N LYS A 70 -18.90 6.02 0.88
CA LYS A 70 -17.70 6.84 1.10
C LYS A 70 -17.96 8.31 0.75
N SER A 71 -17.53 9.22 1.60
CA SER A 71 -17.57 10.66 1.32
C SER A 71 -16.33 11.14 0.56
N TRP A 72 -16.34 12.40 0.14
CA TRP A 72 -15.16 13.05 -0.41
C TRP A 72 -14.16 13.46 0.67
N MET A 73 -12.87 13.36 0.35
CA MET A 73 -11.74 13.73 1.22
C MET A 73 -11.33 15.20 1.07
N ALA A 74 -11.88 15.90 0.09
CA ALA A 74 -11.67 17.32 -0.14
C ALA A 74 -13.02 17.96 -0.48
N TRP A 75 -13.37 19.03 0.23
CA TRP A 75 -14.60 19.79 0.03
C TRP A 75 -14.23 21.19 -0.43
N ASN A 76 -14.56 21.51 -1.68
CA ASN A 76 -14.34 22.80 -2.30
C ASN A 76 -15.46 23.12 -3.30
N THR A 77 -15.54 24.37 -3.74
CA THR A 77 -16.54 24.85 -4.72
C THR A 77 -16.03 24.78 -6.16
N GLN A 78 -14.73 24.55 -6.38
CA GLN A 78 -14.07 24.68 -7.68
C GLN A 78 -14.46 23.58 -8.68
N ASN A 79 -15.02 22.46 -8.21
CA ASN A 79 -15.51 21.38 -9.06
C ASN A 79 -16.99 21.56 -9.45
N LEU A 80 -17.62 22.66 -9.05
CA LEU A 80 -18.98 23.01 -9.46
C LEU A 80 -18.90 23.80 -10.77
N LYS A 81 -19.71 23.40 -11.77
CA LYS A 81 -19.71 24.01 -13.11
C LYS A 81 -19.82 25.54 -13.12
N GLU A 82 -20.50 26.11 -12.12
CA GLU A 82 -20.74 27.56 -12.01
C GLU A 82 -19.55 28.33 -11.41
N PHE A 83 -18.64 27.64 -10.72
CA PHE A 83 -17.56 28.24 -9.94
C PHE A 83 -16.18 27.71 -10.34
N GLU A 84 -16.06 27.12 -11.54
CA GLU A 84 -14.80 26.65 -12.11
C GLU A 84 -13.89 27.83 -12.48
N GLN A 85 -13.05 28.25 -11.53
CA GLN A 85 -12.01 29.24 -11.79
C GLN A 85 -10.69 28.54 -12.05
N GLN A 86 -10.20 27.74 -11.08
CA GLN A 86 -8.91 27.07 -11.16
C GLN A 86 -8.88 25.76 -10.33
N PRO A 87 -9.50 24.67 -10.82
CA PRO A 87 -9.51 23.39 -10.11
C PRO A 87 -8.11 22.80 -9.94
N GLY A 88 -7.24 22.95 -10.96
CA GLY A 88 -5.88 22.41 -10.93
C GLY A 88 -5.00 22.96 -9.80
N LEU A 89 -5.09 24.28 -9.53
CA LEU A 89 -4.34 24.91 -8.44
C LEU A 89 -4.80 24.40 -7.08
N THR A 90 -6.12 24.27 -6.90
CA THR A 90 -6.71 23.78 -5.64
C THR A 90 -6.27 22.35 -5.34
N ILE A 91 -6.26 21.49 -6.35
CA ILE A 91 -5.78 20.10 -6.24
C ILE A 91 -4.29 20.07 -5.87
N ALA A 92 -3.47 20.89 -6.54
CA ALA A 92 -2.04 20.97 -6.23
C ALA A 92 -1.78 21.42 -4.78
N GLN A 93 -2.52 22.41 -4.30
CA GLN A 93 -2.45 22.85 -2.90
C GLN A 93 -2.86 21.75 -1.92
N ASP A 94 -3.96 21.03 -2.19
CA ASP A 94 -4.42 19.93 -1.33
C ASP A 94 -3.36 18.81 -1.24
N GLU A 95 -2.66 18.51 -2.33
CA GLU A 95 -1.55 17.54 -2.34
C GLU A 95 -0.35 18.01 -1.50
N VAL A 96 0.00 19.30 -1.57
CA VAL A 96 1.06 19.88 -0.73
C VAL A 96 0.68 19.76 0.75
N ILE A 97 -0.55 20.12 1.12
CA ILE A 97 -1.04 20.02 2.51
C ILE A 97 -1.00 18.57 2.99
N ARG A 98 -1.49 17.61 2.18
CA ARG A 98 -1.48 16.18 2.54
C ARG A 98 -0.05 15.68 2.78
N ARG A 99 0.89 16.02 1.90
CA ARG A 99 2.30 15.59 2.03
C ARG A 99 2.95 16.24 3.24
N PHE A 100 2.71 17.53 3.47
CA PHE A 100 3.25 18.29 4.58
C PHE A 100 2.75 17.73 5.93
N CYS A 101 1.44 17.57 6.10
CA CYS A 101 0.88 17.02 7.33
C CYS A 101 1.34 15.57 7.59
N ARG A 102 1.48 14.75 6.54
CA ARG A 102 2.04 13.39 6.68
C ARG A 102 3.50 13.40 7.11
N ALA A 103 4.30 14.32 6.56
CA ALA A 103 5.72 14.44 6.93
C ALA A 103 5.89 14.96 8.36
N LEU A 104 5.05 15.89 8.80
CA LEU A 104 5.13 16.45 10.15
C LEU A 104 4.58 15.51 11.23
N LEU A 105 3.49 14.80 10.94
CA LEU A 105 2.77 13.98 11.91
C LEU A 105 3.08 12.48 11.74
N PHE A 106 4.28 12.15 11.30
CA PHE A 106 4.67 10.79 10.92
C PHE A 106 4.51 9.78 12.06
N ASP A 107 4.77 10.19 13.30
CA ASP A 107 4.62 9.33 14.49
C ASP A 107 3.17 9.14 14.95
N PHE A 108 2.29 10.11 14.66
CA PHE A 108 0.91 10.13 15.15
C PHE A 108 -0.10 9.55 14.14
N LEU A 109 0.34 9.31 12.90
CA LEU A 109 -0.45 8.66 11.86
C LEU A 109 0.04 7.21 11.74
N PRO A 110 -0.65 6.23 12.35
CA PRO A 110 -0.16 4.87 12.38
C PRO A 110 -0.05 4.30 10.96
N GLU A 111 1.15 3.88 10.56
CA GLU A 111 1.41 3.18 9.30
C GLU A 111 0.57 1.90 9.15
N ILE A 112 0.22 1.29 10.30
CA ILE A 112 -0.55 0.05 10.44
C ILE A 112 -2.07 0.27 10.40
N ALA A 113 -2.56 1.43 10.84
CA ALA A 113 -3.93 1.87 10.63
C ALA A 113 -3.90 2.75 9.39
N GLY A 114 -3.71 2.10 8.23
CA GLY A 114 -3.34 2.77 6.99
C GLY A 114 -4.05 4.09 6.79
N PRO A 115 -3.34 5.11 6.26
CA PRO A 115 -3.64 6.53 6.39
C PRO A 115 -5.13 6.79 6.49
N THR A 116 -5.61 7.16 7.69
CA THR A 116 -6.84 7.95 7.76
C THR A 116 -6.55 9.20 6.93
N GLU A 117 -7.12 9.23 5.72
CA GLU A 117 -6.82 10.29 4.78
C GLU A 117 -7.30 11.62 5.37
N LEU A 118 -6.46 12.66 5.28
CA LEU A 118 -6.83 14.00 5.74
C LEU A 118 -8.08 14.47 5.01
N VAL A 119 -9.07 14.91 5.77
CA VAL A 119 -10.26 15.56 5.25
C VAL A 119 -9.99 17.05 5.20
N ILE A 120 -9.95 17.61 4.00
CA ILE A 120 -9.67 19.04 3.77
C ILE A 120 -10.99 19.74 3.46
N LYS A 121 -11.30 20.82 4.18
CA LYS A 121 -12.49 21.65 3.93
C LYS A 121 -12.05 23.07 3.61
N ARG A 122 -12.52 23.59 2.48
CA ARG A 122 -12.25 24.97 2.04
C ARG A 122 -13.53 25.79 2.17
N ARG A 123 -13.42 26.93 2.88
CA ARG A 123 -14.50 27.91 3.03
C ARG A 123 -13.93 29.29 2.73
N GLY A 124 -14.18 29.79 1.51
CA GLY A 124 -13.56 31.02 1.02
C GLY A 124 -12.03 30.93 1.13
N ASN A 125 -11.42 31.88 1.83
CA ASN A 125 -9.96 31.94 2.04
C ASN A 125 -9.45 31.08 3.22
N CYS A 126 -10.32 30.30 3.87
CA CYS A 126 -9.95 29.45 5.00
C CYS A 126 -9.87 27.97 4.57
N VAL A 127 -8.81 27.29 5.02
CA VAL A 127 -8.65 25.83 4.92
C VAL A 127 -8.68 25.25 6.33
N ARG A 128 -9.53 24.24 6.56
CA ARG A 128 -9.70 23.55 7.84
C ARG A 128 -9.70 22.04 7.68
#